data_AF-A0AA88M9W2-F1
#
_entry.id   AF-A0AA88M9W2-F1
#
_cell.length_a   1.000
_cell.length_b   1.000
_cell.length_c   1.000
_cell.angle_alpha   90.00
_cell.angle_beta   90.00
_cell.angle_gamma   90.00
#
_symmetry.space_group_name_H-M   'P 1'
#
loop_
_entity.id
_entity.type
_entity.pdbx_description
1 polymer ?
#
loop_
_entity_poly.entity_id
_entity_poly.type
_entity_poly.pdbx_seq_one_letter_code
_entity_poly.pdbx_strand_id
1 'polypeptide(L)'
;MMVYSEALLPENIKESIEHLNNHYVRKNPNPGKLYDGHSLFLDKMKDKTFEEGEQKILMIIILDVYTRIFNQMENETQDENLKHDLQEVKEQMNRLKEHYFSGKHAVIKSYVTELLALKENDPRIQSKAIFELKTVYHKAAVLGTSSVDNHRRRRHAKHSKKQRS
;
A
#
# COMPACT_ATOMS: atom_id res chain seq x y z
N MET A 1 1.05 23.19 0.27
CA MET A 1 -0.16 23.09 1.10
C MET A 1 -1.00 21.98 0.48
N MET A 2 -0.94 20.75 1.01
CA MET A 2 -1.81 19.68 0.53
C MET A 2 -3.18 19.92 1.15
N VAL A 3 -4.15 20.25 0.31
CA VAL A 3 -5.57 20.15 0.67
C VAL A 3 -5.81 18.65 0.82
N TYR A 4 -5.80 18.15 2.05
CA TYR A 4 -6.44 16.88 2.35
C TYR A 4 -7.92 17.14 2.06
N SER A 5 -8.37 16.81 0.86
CA SER A 5 -9.78 16.57 0.64
C SER A 5 -10.12 15.48 1.65
N GLU A 6 -10.85 15.87 2.70
CA GLU A 6 -11.61 14.97 3.54
C GLU A 6 -12.40 14.06 2.59
N ALA A 7 -11.83 12.92 2.22
CA ALA A 7 -12.64 11.77 1.91
C ALA A 7 -13.29 11.45 3.26
N LEU A 8 -14.47 12.08 3.47
CA LEU A 8 -15.13 12.30 4.75
C LEU A 8 -15.10 11.03 5.58
N LEU A 9 -14.16 10.95 6.53
CA LEU A 9 -14.25 10.01 7.63
C LEU A 9 -15.60 10.26 8.28
N PRO A 10 -16.53 9.29 8.27
CA PRO A 10 -17.82 9.47 8.92
C PRO A 10 -17.59 9.81 10.40
N GLU A 11 -18.43 10.67 10.98
CA GLU A 11 -18.18 11.22 12.32
C GLU A 11 -18.05 10.13 13.39
N ASN A 12 -18.89 9.09 13.32
CA ASN A 12 -18.82 7.94 14.21
C ASN A 12 -17.45 7.24 14.15
N ILE A 13 -16.80 7.23 12.98
CA ILE A 13 -15.50 6.59 12.79
C ILE A 13 -14.38 7.45 13.34
N LYS A 14 -14.52 8.78 13.29
CA LYS A 14 -13.58 9.67 13.95
C LYS A 14 -13.63 9.45 15.46
N GLU A 15 -14.83 9.39 16.04
CA GLU A 15 -15.02 9.11 17.47
C GLU A 15 -14.41 7.77 17.87
N SER A 16 -14.66 6.69 17.11
CA SER A 16 -14.08 5.37 17.35
C SER A 16 -12.54 5.40 17.25
N ILE A 17 -11.97 6.12 16.27
CA ILE A 17 -10.51 6.31 16.17
C ILE A 17 -9.95 7.08 17.36
N GLU A 18 -10.61 8.15 17.80
CA GLU A 18 -10.18 8.96 18.94
C GLU A 18 -10.23 8.15 20.25
N HIS A 19 -11.29 7.37 20.46
CA HIS A 19 -11.42 6.50 21.63
C HIS A 19 -10.31 5.44 21.66
N LEU A 20 -10.07 4.76 20.54
CA LEU A 20 -8.96 3.82 20.39
C LEU A 20 -7.60 4.48 20.65
N ASN A 21 -7.34 5.63 20.02
CA ASN A 21 -6.08 6.35 20.21
C ASN A 21 -5.85 6.71 21.68
N ASN A 22 -6.86 7.24 22.36
CA ASN A 22 -6.77 7.57 23.78
C ASN A 22 -6.45 6.34 24.64
N HIS A 23 -7.09 5.21 24.37
CA HIS A 23 -6.82 3.96 25.09
C HIS A 23 -5.38 3.48 24.87
N TYR A 24 -4.96 3.30 23.61
CA TYR A 24 -3.66 2.69 23.30
C TYR A 24 -2.47 3.61 23.58
N VAL A 25 -2.64 4.94 23.54
CA VAL A 25 -1.64 5.90 24.01
C VAL A 25 -1.46 5.78 25.53
N ARG A 26 -2.55 5.70 26.30
CA ARG A 26 -2.50 5.55 27.77
C ARG A 26 -1.92 4.20 28.19
N LYS A 27 -2.24 3.13 27.46
CA LYS A 27 -1.73 1.77 27.70
C LYS A 27 -0.23 1.64 27.38
N ASN A 28 0.33 2.54 26.58
CA ASN A 28 1.73 2.46 26.16
C ASN A 28 2.67 2.69 27.37
N PRO A 29 3.58 1.74 27.69
CA PRO A 29 4.53 1.92 28.80
C PRO A 29 5.57 3.02 28.54
N ASN A 30 5.74 3.45 27.29
CA ASN A 30 6.70 4.48 26.87
C ASN A 30 6.05 5.48 25.90
N PRO A 31 5.11 6.34 26.36
CA PRO A 31 4.38 7.24 25.47
C PRO A 31 5.29 8.24 24.76
N GLY A 32 6.42 8.63 25.36
CA GLY A 32 7.41 9.51 24.73
C GLY A 32 8.08 8.90 23.49
N LYS A 33 8.05 7.57 23.32
CA LYS A 33 8.58 6.88 22.12
C LYS A 33 7.58 6.80 20.97
N LEU A 34 6.33 7.20 21.18
CA LEU A 34 5.34 7.28 20.09
C LEU A 34 5.75 8.29 19.01
N TYR A 35 6.51 9.31 19.41
CA TYR A 35 6.97 10.41 18.55
C TYR A 35 8.50 10.39 18.41
N ASP A 36 9.08 9.21 18.23
CA ASP A 36 10.53 9.03 18.03
C ASP A 36 11.04 9.48 16.64
N GLY A 37 10.15 10.02 15.80
CA GLY A 37 10.46 10.48 14.45
C GLY A 37 10.38 9.37 13.39
N HIS A 38 10.05 8.14 13.75
CA HIS A 38 9.92 7.02 12.83
C HIS A 38 8.47 6.60 12.64
N SER A 39 7.82 7.11 11.60
CA SER A 39 6.44 6.70 11.33
C SER A 39 6.36 5.30 10.72
N LEU A 40 5.35 4.52 11.11
CA LEU A 40 5.12 3.19 10.55
C LEU A 40 4.86 3.27 9.03
N PHE A 41 3.96 4.16 8.61
CA PHE A 41 3.51 4.25 7.21
C PHE A 41 3.65 5.64 6.58
N LEU A 42 3.55 6.72 7.37
CA LEU A 42 3.43 8.08 6.83
C LEU A 42 4.62 8.48 5.95
N ASP A 43 5.84 8.12 6.32
CA ASP A 43 7.04 8.47 5.54
C ASP A 43 7.09 7.73 4.20
N LYS A 44 6.51 6.53 4.14
CA LYS A 44 6.44 5.72 2.90
C LYS A 44 5.40 6.29 1.95
N MET A 45 4.36 6.93 2.48
CA MET A 45 3.32 7.61 1.68
C MET A 45 3.72 9.01 1.20
N LYS A 46 4.78 9.60 1.76
CA LYS A 46 5.29 10.92 1.33
C LYS A 46 6.15 10.84 0.07
N ASP A 47 6.55 9.64 -0.35
CA ASP A 47 7.39 9.48 -1.53
C ASP A 47 6.62 9.83 -2.80
N LYS A 48 6.96 10.98 -3.38
CA LYS A 48 6.34 11.50 -4.60
C LYS A 48 6.96 10.92 -5.88
N THR A 49 7.95 10.05 -5.76
CA THR A 49 8.55 9.39 -6.92
C THR A 49 7.64 8.32 -7.51
N PHE A 50 6.74 7.75 -6.71
CA PHE A 50 5.80 6.73 -7.16
C PHE A 50 4.69 7.30 -8.03
N GLU A 51 4.41 6.61 -9.13
CA GLU A 51 3.23 6.85 -9.97
C GLU A 51 1.94 6.39 -9.24
N GLU A 52 0.78 6.87 -9.68
CA GLU A 52 -0.52 6.59 -9.05
C GLU A 52 -0.78 5.08 -8.89
N GLY A 53 -0.38 4.27 -9.88
CA GLY A 53 -0.53 2.81 -9.82
C GLY A 53 0.29 2.17 -8.70
N GLU A 54 1.51 2.66 -8.48
CA GLU A 54 2.42 2.19 -7.43
C GLU A 54 1.93 2.64 -6.05
N GLN A 55 1.48 3.89 -5.94
CA GLN A 55 0.85 4.42 -4.72
C GLN A 55 -0.39 3.60 -4.32
N LYS A 56 -1.21 3.19 -5.30
CA LYS A 56 -2.39 2.33 -5.06
C LYS A 56 -2.01 0.95 -4.53
N ILE A 57 -0.95 0.33 -5.07
CA ILE A 57 -0.45 -0.96 -4.57
C ILE A 57 0.08 -0.81 -3.14
N LEU A 58 0.88 0.23 -2.88
CA LEU A 58 1.38 0.52 -1.54
C LEU A 58 0.25 0.71 -0.54
N MET A 59 -0.80 1.45 -0.91
CA MET A 59 -1.94 1.69 -0.03
C MET A 59 -2.70 0.40 0.31
N ILE A 60 -2.91 -0.51 -0.65
CA ILE A 60 -3.54 -1.82 -0.36
C ILE A 60 -2.72 -2.61 0.66
N ILE A 61 -1.40 -2.63 0.48
CA ILE A 61 -0.50 -3.32 1.42
C ILE A 61 -0.62 -2.71 2.81
N ILE A 62 -0.64 -1.37 2.93
CA ILE A 62 -0.81 -0.66 4.20
C ILE A 62 -2.17 -0.98 4.84
N LEU A 63 -3.27 -0.91 4.11
CA LEU A 63 -4.61 -1.24 4.61
C LEU A 63 -4.66 -2.68 5.14
N ASP A 64 -4.03 -3.62 4.44
CA ASP A 64 -3.97 -5.01 4.91
C ASP A 64 -3.10 -5.20 6.16
N VAL A 65 -2.05 -4.39 6.33
CA VAL A 65 -1.26 -4.37 7.57
C VAL A 65 -2.14 -3.86 8.72
N TYR A 66 -2.90 -2.78 8.51
CA TYR A 66 -3.85 -2.28 9.51
C TYR A 66 -4.89 -3.34 9.89
N THR A 67 -5.49 -4.04 8.92
CA THR A 67 -6.43 -5.14 9.23
C THR A 67 -5.79 -6.19 10.14
N ARG A 68 -4.52 -6.58 9.88
CA ARG A 68 -3.81 -7.55 10.74
C ARG A 68 -3.52 -6.99 12.14
N ILE A 69 -3.11 -5.73 12.23
CA ILE A 69 -2.89 -5.05 13.52
C ILE A 69 -4.19 -5.00 14.33
N PHE A 70 -5.30 -4.59 13.71
CA PHE A 70 -6.59 -4.49 14.40
C PHE A 70 -7.15 -5.86 14.79
N ASN A 71 -6.99 -6.90 13.96
CA ASN A 71 -7.32 -8.27 14.36
C ASN A 71 -6.54 -8.71 15.61
N GLN A 72 -5.25 -8.37 15.70
CA GLN A 72 -4.43 -8.70 16.86
C GLN A 72 -4.91 -7.94 18.10
N MET A 73 -5.16 -6.63 17.97
CA MET A 73 -5.68 -5.78 19.05
C MET A 73 -7.03 -6.28 19.57
N GLU A 74 -7.92 -6.70 18.67
CA GLU A 74 -9.24 -7.26 18.98
C GLU A 74 -9.13 -8.58 19.75
N ASN A 75 -8.20 -9.45 19.36
CA ASN A 75 -7.95 -10.73 20.05
C ASN A 75 -7.32 -10.55 21.44
N GLU A 76 -6.56 -9.47 21.65
CA GLU A 76 -5.89 -9.18 22.93
C GLU A 76 -6.77 -8.45 23.94
N THR A 77 -7.78 -7.72 23.48
CA THR A 77 -8.64 -6.94 24.36
C THR A 77 -9.81 -7.76 24.90
N GLN A 78 -10.15 -7.56 26.18
CA GLN A 78 -11.38 -8.08 26.80
C GLN A 78 -12.47 -7.01 26.89
N ASP A 79 -12.16 -5.78 26.52
CA ASP A 79 -13.11 -4.66 26.52
C ASP A 79 -13.96 -4.69 25.24
N GLU A 80 -15.25 -4.98 25.40
CA GLU A 80 -16.21 -5.08 24.30
C GLU A 80 -16.42 -3.75 23.56
N ASN A 81 -16.26 -2.60 24.23
CA ASN A 81 -16.35 -1.30 23.55
C ASN A 81 -15.16 -1.11 22.60
N LEU A 82 -13.95 -1.47 23.05
CA LEU A 82 -12.77 -1.41 22.18
C LEU A 82 -12.86 -2.40 21.00
N LYS A 83 -13.45 -3.58 21.22
CA LYS A 83 -13.71 -4.52 20.10
C LYS A 83 -14.68 -3.91 19.10
N HIS A 84 -15.76 -3.30 19.58
CA HIS A 84 -16.73 -2.62 18.74
C HIS A 84 -16.08 -1.53 17.89
N ASP A 85 -15.31 -0.62 18.51
CA ASP A 85 -14.62 0.45 17.78
C ASP A 85 -13.63 -0.09 16.74
N LEU A 86 -12.84 -1.12 17.11
CA LEU A 86 -11.93 -1.79 16.18
C LEU A 86 -12.69 -2.37 14.98
N GLN A 87 -13.84 -3.00 15.24
CA GLN A 87 -14.68 -3.57 14.19
C GLN A 87 -15.25 -2.48 13.27
N GLU A 88 -15.79 -1.38 13.81
CA GLU A 88 -16.32 -0.28 13.01
C GLU A 88 -15.26 0.32 12.08
N VAL A 89 -14.06 0.59 12.60
CA VAL A 89 -12.96 1.14 11.81
C VAL A 89 -12.54 0.14 10.72
N LYS A 90 -12.41 -1.15 11.05
CA LYS A 90 -12.09 -2.21 10.06
C LYS A 90 -13.11 -2.28 8.94
N GLU A 91 -14.40 -2.23 9.25
CA GLU A 91 -15.48 -2.31 8.26
C GLU A 91 -15.40 -1.14 7.27
N GLN A 92 -15.12 0.07 7.74
CA GLN A 92 -14.96 1.23 6.86
C GLN A 92 -13.71 1.15 5.99
N MET A 93 -12.61 0.65 6.55
CA MET A 93 -11.39 0.40 5.77
C MET A 93 -11.64 -0.63 4.65
N ASN A 94 -12.43 -1.67 4.93
CA ASN A 94 -12.81 -2.66 3.92
C ASN A 94 -13.67 -2.04 2.81
N ARG A 95 -14.66 -1.21 3.17
CA ARG A 95 -15.47 -0.47 2.18
C ARG A 95 -14.61 0.43 1.30
N LEU A 96 -13.65 1.15 1.90
CA LEU A 96 -12.70 2.00 1.19
C LEU A 96 -11.82 1.18 0.23
N LYS A 97 -11.38 -0.01 0.67
CA LYS A 97 -10.62 -0.95 -0.14
C LYS A 97 -11.43 -1.43 -1.35
N GLU A 98 -12.66 -1.89 -1.13
CA GLU A 98 -13.55 -2.38 -2.18
C GLU A 98 -13.92 -1.30 -3.21
N HIS A 99 -14.15 -0.07 -2.75
CA HIS A 99 -14.62 1.01 -3.60
C HIS A 99 -13.51 1.61 -4.47
N TYR A 100 -12.32 1.84 -3.90
CA TYR A 100 -11.26 2.61 -4.58
C TYR A 100 -10.13 1.75 -5.16
N PHE A 101 -9.97 0.52 -4.70
CA PHE A 101 -8.87 -0.33 -5.10
C PHE A 101 -9.37 -1.48 -5.96
N SER A 102 -9.25 -1.31 -7.28
CA SER A 102 -9.69 -2.30 -8.26
C SER A 102 -9.08 -3.69 -7.99
N GLY A 103 -9.81 -4.74 -8.37
CA GLY A 103 -9.34 -6.13 -8.23
C GLY A 103 -7.97 -6.40 -8.86
N LYS A 104 -7.56 -5.62 -9.88
CA LYS A 104 -6.22 -5.75 -10.48
C LYS A 104 -5.09 -5.48 -9.50
N HIS A 105 -5.24 -4.49 -8.61
CA HIS A 105 -4.21 -4.20 -7.61
C HIS A 105 -4.17 -5.27 -6.51
N ALA A 106 -5.33 -5.84 -6.15
CA ALA A 106 -5.40 -6.97 -5.23
C ALA A 106 -4.71 -8.22 -5.81
N VAL A 107 -4.84 -8.47 -7.11
CA VAL A 107 -4.13 -9.55 -7.82
C VAL A 107 -2.61 -9.33 -7.78
N ILE A 108 -2.13 -8.11 -8.03
CA ILE A 108 -0.69 -7.80 -7.94
C ILE A 108 -0.16 -8.10 -6.54
N LYS A 109 -0.90 -7.75 -5.48
CA LYS A 109 -0.52 -8.08 -4.11
C LYS A 109 -0.45 -9.59 -3.87
N SER A 110 -1.39 -10.38 -4.42
CA SER A 110 -1.33 -11.85 -4.34
C SER A 110 -0.04 -12.37 -4.94
N TYR A 111 0.30 -11.94 -6.15
CA TYR A 111 1.54 -12.35 -6.83
C TYR A 111 2.79 -11.97 -6.03
N VAL A 112 2.85 -10.75 -5.46
CA VAL A 112 3.98 -10.37 -4.59
C VAL A 112 4.09 -11.28 -3.37
N THR A 113 2.95 -11.62 -2.75
CA THR A 113 2.94 -12.49 -1.57
C THR A 113 3.41 -13.92 -1.91
N GLU A 114 2.93 -14.46 -3.04
CA GLU A 114 3.35 -15.77 -3.56
C GLU A 114 4.85 -15.80 -3.89
N LEU A 115 5.37 -14.75 -4.52
CA LEU A 115 6.79 -14.62 -4.85
C LEU A 115 7.67 -14.54 -3.59
N LEU A 116 7.24 -13.78 -2.57
CA LEU A 116 7.96 -13.68 -1.29
C LEU A 116 7.91 -14.98 -0.47
N ALA A 117 6.95 -15.87 -0.75
CA ALA A 117 6.83 -17.16 -0.09
C ALA A 117 7.64 -18.28 -0.76
N LEU A 118 8.37 -18.00 -1.85
CA LEU A 118 9.19 -18.98 -2.54
C LEU A 118 10.31 -19.49 -1.64
N LYS A 119 10.49 -20.82 -1.63
CA LYS A 119 11.61 -21.47 -0.94
C LYS A 119 12.84 -21.45 -1.84
N GLU A 120 13.64 -20.40 -1.73
CA GLU A 120 14.81 -20.17 -2.59
C GLU A 120 15.88 -21.28 -2.48
N ASN A 121 15.88 -22.04 -1.38
CA ASN A 121 16.75 -23.18 -1.15
C ASN A 121 16.22 -24.52 -1.70
N ASP A 122 14.99 -24.57 -2.22
CA ASP A 122 14.42 -25.77 -2.83
C ASP A 122 15.00 -25.97 -4.24
N PRO A 123 15.73 -27.09 -4.50
CA PRO A 123 16.32 -27.35 -5.82
C PRO A 123 15.32 -27.37 -6.97
N ARG A 124 14.05 -27.71 -6.70
CA ARG A 124 12.98 -27.67 -7.71
C ARG A 124 12.62 -26.24 -8.09
N ILE A 125 12.57 -25.33 -7.13
CA ILE A 125 12.33 -23.90 -7.37
C ILE A 125 13.49 -23.30 -8.14
N GLN A 126 14.74 -23.61 -7.75
CA GLN A 126 15.94 -23.15 -8.46
C GLN A 126 15.94 -23.62 -9.92
N SER A 127 15.64 -24.89 -10.18
CA SER A 127 15.60 -25.44 -11.54
C SER A 127 14.55 -24.75 -12.41
N LYS A 128 13.35 -24.50 -11.87
CA LYS A 128 12.28 -23.75 -12.56
C LYS A 128 12.68 -22.30 -12.85
N ALA A 129 13.28 -21.63 -11.87
CA ALA A 129 13.73 -20.24 -12.02
C ALA A 129 14.74 -20.12 -13.17
N ILE A 130 15.71 -21.04 -13.27
CA ILE A 130 16.67 -21.08 -14.37
C ILE A 130 16.00 -21.37 -15.71
N PHE A 131 15.04 -22.30 -15.76
CA PHE A 131 14.30 -22.64 -16.97
C PHE A 131 13.53 -21.43 -17.54
N GLU A 132 12.94 -20.60 -16.67
CA GLU A 132 12.12 -19.45 -17.07
C GLU A 132 12.93 -18.17 -17.31
N LEU A 133 14.18 -18.11 -16.84
CA LEU A 133 14.99 -16.90 -16.77
C LEU A 133 15.16 -16.18 -18.11
N LYS A 134 15.35 -16.91 -19.22
CA LYS A 134 15.51 -16.30 -20.55
C LYS A 134 14.29 -15.46 -20.94
N THR A 135 13.10 -15.96 -20.65
CA THR A 135 11.83 -15.27 -20.95
C THR A 135 11.65 -14.07 -20.04
N VAL A 136 11.93 -14.22 -18.74
CA VAL A 136 11.87 -13.14 -17.76
C VAL A 136 12.82 -12.00 -18.14
N TYR A 137 14.06 -12.32 -18.48
CA TYR A 137 15.07 -11.35 -18.90
C TYR A 137 14.62 -10.56 -20.12
N HIS A 138 14.10 -11.23 -21.15
CA HIS A 138 13.63 -10.56 -22.36
C HIS A 138 12.47 -9.61 -22.07
N LYS A 139 11.48 -10.02 -21.27
CA LYS A 139 10.37 -9.17 -20.86
C LYS A 139 10.84 -7.95 -20.07
N ALA A 140 11.78 -8.14 -19.13
CA ALA A 140 12.34 -7.05 -18.34
C ALA A 140 13.08 -6.03 -19.21
N ALA A 141 13.90 -6.50 -20.17
CA ALA A 141 14.61 -5.63 -21.09
C ALA A 141 13.65 -4.78 -21.93
N VAL A 142 12.59 -5.37 -22.48
CA VAL A 142 11.57 -4.66 -23.27
C VAL A 142 10.89 -3.57 -22.43
N LEU A 143 10.53 -3.87 -21.17
CA LEU A 143 9.92 -2.88 -20.28
C LEU A 143 10.87 -1.72 -19.98
N GLY A 144 12.14 -2.01 -19.71
CA GLY A 144 13.18 -1.00 -19.45
C GLY A 144 13.40 -0.06 -20.64
N THR A 145 13.37 -0.56 -21.87
CA THR A 145 13.58 0.27 -23.07
C THR A 145 12.31 1.02 -23.52
N SER A 146 11.13 0.47 -23.26
CA SER A 146 9.84 1.08 -23.65
C SER A 146 9.56 2.41 -22.94
N SER A 147 10.08 2.57 -21.72
CA SER A 147 10.08 3.82 -20.96
C SER A 147 10.83 4.95 -21.68
N VAL A 148 11.99 4.65 -22.28
CA VAL A 148 12.87 5.62 -22.94
C VAL A 148 12.26 6.10 -24.27
N ASP A 149 11.68 5.19 -25.04
CA ASP A 149 11.09 5.51 -26.35
C ASP A 149 9.81 6.35 -26.24
N ASN A 150 9.01 6.14 -25.18
CA ASN A 150 7.83 6.95 -24.92
C ASN A 150 8.18 8.41 -24.55
N HIS A 151 9.28 8.62 -23.81
CA HIS A 151 9.81 9.96 -23.55
C HIS A 151 10.35 10.63 -24.82
N ARG A 152 11.08 9.89 -25.67
CA ARG A 152 11.62 10.42 -26.93
C ARG A 152 10.50 10.79 -27.92
N ARG A 153 9.48 9.94 -28.09
CA ARG A 153 8.30 10.23 -28.94
C ARG A 153 7.51 11.44 -28.45
N ARG A 154 7.32 11.61 -27.13
CA ARG A 154 6.68 12.80 -26.55
C ARG A 154 7.46 14.09 -26.83
N ARG A 155 8.80 14.05 -26.80
CA ARG A 155 9.64 15.22 -27.13
C ARG A 155 9.53 15.59 -28.61
N HIS A 156 9.55 14.63 -29.53
CA HIS A 156 9.37 14.89 -30.95
C HIS A 156 7.98 15.42 -31.31
N ALA A 157 6.92 14.93 -30.64
CA ALA A 157 5.55 15.43 -30.84
C ALA A 157 5.33 16.87 -30.33
N LYS A 158 6.07 17.30 -29.29
CA LYS A 158 6.06 18.69 -28.82
C LYS A 158 6.83 19.62 -29.76
N HIS A 159 7.92 19.13 -30.35
CA HIS A 159 8.72 19.92 -31.29
C HIS A 159 8.02 20.13 -32.64
N SER A 160 7.27 19.13 -33.12
CA SER A 160 6.50 19.23 -34.37
C SER A 160 5.26 20.13 -34.27
N LYS A 161 4.66 20.26 -33.07
CA LYS A 161 3.60 21.25 -32.82
C LYS A 161 4.11 22.70 -32.80
N LYS A 162 5.35 22.92 -32.36
CA LYS A 162 5.97 24.26 -32.32
C LYS A 162 6.43 24.75 -33.69
N GLN A 163 6.61 23.86 -34.66
CA GLN A 163 6.94 24.19 -36.06
C GLN A 163 5.70 24.35 -36.97
N ARG A 164 4.50 24.09 -36.45
CA ARG A 164 3.21 24.21 -37.18
C ARG A 164 2.34 25.36 -36.66
N SER A 165 2.87 26.20 -35.77
CA SER A 165 2.33 27.50 -35.38
C SER A 165 3.26 28.58 -35.90
#